data_AF-A0A8S0QD09-F1
#
_entry.id   AF-A0A8S0QD09-F1
#
_cell.length_a   1.000
_cell.length_b   1.000
_cell.length_c   1.000
_cell.angle_alpha   90.00
_cell.angle_beta   90.00
_cell.angle_gamma   90.00
#
_symmetry.space_group_name_H-M   'P 1'
#
loop_
_entity.id
_entity.type
_entity.pdbx_description
1 polymer ?
#
loop_
_entity_poly.entity_id
_entity_poly.type
_entity_poly.pdbx_seq_one_letter_code
_entity_poly.pdbx_strand_id
1 'polypeptide(L)'
;MWSGVDVYTALSGAVGALYGPLHGGANEAVLKMLGEIGSIDKIPEFIEGVKNRKRKMSGFGHRVYKNYDPRAKVIKKLAEEVSSIVGRDPLIEVAIDLEKLPYQ
;
A
#
# COMPACT_ATOMS: atom_id res chain seq x y z
N MET A 1 30.50 9.09 -17.30
CA MET A 1 31.18 9.78 -16.19
C MET A 1 30.14 9.96 -15.08
N TRP A 2 30.37 9.43 -13.88
CA TRP A 2 29.49 9.67 -12.73
C TRP A 2 29.83 11.05 -12.12
N SER A 3 28.89 11.69 -11.44
CA SER A 3 28.98 13.11 -11.02
C SER A 3 29.97 13.39 -9.87
N GLY A 4 30.57 12.38 -9.25
CA GLY A 4 31.60 12.55 -8.20
C GLY A 4 31.12 13.22 -6.90
N VAL A 5 29.80 13.27 -6.68
CA VAL A 5 29.20 13.88 -5.48
C VAL A 5 29.48 13.06 -4.22
N ASP A 6 29.56 13.74 -3.08
CA ASP A 6 29.73 13.10 -1.78
C ASP A 6 28.44 12.37 -1.34
N VAL A 7 28.58 11.53 -0.30
CA VAL A 7 27.48 10.68 0.19
C VAL A 7 26.29 11.48 0.73
N TYR A 8 26.51 12.64 1.36
CA TYR A 8 25.43 13.46 1.93
C TYR A 8 24.60 14.11 0.82
N THR A 9 25.26 14.59 -0.23
CA THR A 9 24.59 15.14 -1.41
C THR A 9 23.78 14.07 -2.13
N ALA A 10 24.35 12.87 -2.32
CA ALA A 10 23.63 11.75 -2.94
C ALA A 10 22.41 11.31 -2.13
N LEU A 11 22.55 11.18 -0.81
CA LEU A 11 21.45 10.81 0.08
C LEU A 11 20.34 11.87 0.11
N SER A 12 20.70 13.15 0.12
CA SER A 12 19.72 14.24 0.09
C SER A 12 18.85 14.18 -1.17
N GLY A 13 19.46 13.91 -2.34
CA GLY A 13 18.72 13.68 -3.58
C GLY A 13 17.80 12.46 -3.52
N ALA A 14 18.28 11.35 -2.95
CA ALA A 14 17.48 10.14 -2.79
C ALA A 14 16.26 10.35 -1.87
N VAL A 15 16.44 11.05 -0.75
CA VAL A 15 15.34 11.42 0.15
C VAL A 15 14.33 12.31 -0.56
N GLY A 16 14.78 13.31 -1.32
CA GLY A 16 13.90 14.17 -2.12
C GLY A 16 13.08 13.39 -3.15
N ALA A 17 13.69 12.41 -3.81
CA ALA A 17 12.99 11.53 -4.76
C ALA A 17 11.94 10.63 -4.05
N LEU A 18 12.26 10.10 -2.87
CA LEU A 18 11.35 9.25 -2.09
C LEU A 18 10.19 10.03 -1.46
N TYR A 19 10.40 11.28 -1.08
CA TYR A 19 9.36 12.13 -0.47
C TYR A 19 8.12 12.29 -1.36
N GLY A 20 8.26 12.24 -2.68
CA GLY A 20 7.14 12.42 -3.60
C GLY A 20 6.05 11.35 -3.45
N PRO A 21 4.76 11.72 -3.62
CA PRO A 21 3.64 10.79 -3.41
C PRO A 21 3.62 9.61 -4.38
N LEU A 22 4.22 9.77 -5.56
CA LEU A 22 4.34 8.72 -6.57
C LEU A 22 5.50 7.74 -6.29
N HIS A 23 6.37 8.03 -5.32
CA HIS A 23 7.48 7.17 -4.94
C HIS A 23 7.33 6.60 -3.52
N GLY A 24 7.30 7.45 -2.48
CA GLY A 24 7.22 7.00 -1.08
C GLY A 24 5.82 7.01 -0.47
N GLY A 25 4.86 7.72 -1.07
CA GLY A 25 3.54 7.95 -0.49
C GLY A 25 2.54 6.78 -0.57
N ALA A 26 2.94 5.61 -1.08
CA ALA A 26 2.02 4.51 -1.34
C ALA A 26 1.32 3.99 -0.07
N ASN A 27 2.05 3.86 1.05
CA ASN A 27 1.48 3.35 2.30
C ASN A 27 0.46 4.31 2.92
N GLU A 28 0.75 5.62 2.90
CA GLU A 28 -0.18 6.65 3.38
C GLU A 28 -1.45 6.68 2.50
N ALA A 29 -1.28 6.55 1.18
CA ALA A 29 -2.41 6.47 0.26
C ALA A 29 -3.29 5.23 0.50
N VAL A 30 -2.70 4.09 0.91
CA VAL A 30 -3.44 2.89 1.32
C VAL A 30 -4.24 3.17 2.61
N LEU A 31 -3.63 3.76 3.63
CA LEU A 31 -4.34 4.08 4.88
C LEU A 31 -5.52 5.02 4.65
N LYS A 32 -5.32 6.07 3.82
CA LYS A 32 -6.39 6.98 3.45
C LYS A 32 -7.52 6.26 2.70
N MET A 33 -7.16 5.41 1.73
CA MET A 33 -8.13 4.60 0.98
C MET A 33 -8.93 3.68 1.90
N LEU A 34 -8.27 2.97 2.83
CA LEU A 34 -8.94 2.10 3.79
C LEU A 34 -9.87 2.90 4.72
N GLY A 35 -9.46 4.09 5.15
CA GLY A 35 -10.32 5.00 5.92
C GLY A 35 -11.54 5.51 5.15
N GLU A 36 -11.40 5.78 3.84
CA GLU A 36 -12.51 6.16 2.95
C GLU A 36 -13.49 5.01 2.73
N ILE A 37 -12.99 3.76 2.68
CA ILE A 37 -13.84 2.55 2.64
C ILE A 37 -14.56 2.40 3.98
N GLY A 38 -13.82 2.50 5.10
CA GLY A 38 -14.32 2.50 6.47
C GLY A 38 -14.76 1.13 6.99
N SER A 39 -15.53 0.36 6.21
CA SER A 39 -16.09 -0.92 6.63
C SER A 39 -16.23 -1.92 5.47
N ILE A 40 -16.29 -3.21 5.82
CA ILE A 40 -16.28 -4.33 4.87
C ILE A 40 -17.46 -4.28 3.89
N ASP A 41 -18.64 -3.85 4.36
CA ASP A 41 -19.86 -3.72 3.56
C ASP A 41 -19.75 -2.71 2.41
N LYS A 42 -18.81 -1.75 2.48
CA LYS A 42 -18.57 -0.73 1.46
C LYS A 42 -17.53 -1.13 0.40
N ILE A 43 -16.87 -2.28 0.58
CA ILE A 43 -15.88 -2.78 -0.38
C ILE A 43 -16.48 -2.99 -1.79
N PRO A 44 -17.68 -3.56 -1.97
CA PRO A 44 -18.28 -3.73 -3.30
C PRO A 44 -18.48 -2.39 -4.04
N GLU A 45 -19.00 -1.37 -3.35
CA GLU A 45 -19.19 -0.02 -3.91
C GLU A 45 -17.84 0.61 -4.30
N PHE A 46 -16.83 0.46 -3.45
CA PHE A 46 -15.48 0.96 -3.72
C PHE A 46 -14.90 0.33 -5.00
N ILE A 47 -15.03 -0.99 -5.15
CA ILE A 47 -14.53 -1.71 -6.34
C ILE A 47 -15.27 -1.29 -7.60
N GLU A 48 -16.59 -1.10 -7.53
CA GLU A 48 -17.35 -0.57 -8.66
C GLU A 48 -16.82 0.83 -9.06
N GLY A 49 -16.50 1.68 -8.09
CA GLY A 49 -15.85 2.96 -8.31
C GLY A 49 -14.47 2.85 -8.98
N VAL A 50 -13.67 1.85 -8.58
CA VAL A 50 -12.36 1.57 -9.20
C VAL A 50 -12.52 1.08 -10.65
N LYS A 51 -13.43 0.15 -10.92
CA LYS A 51 -13.74 -0.37 -12.27
C LYS A 51 -14.21 0.74 -13.20
N ASN A 52 -15.04 1.65 -12.68
CA ASN A 52 -15.52 2.83 -13.40
C ASN A 52 -14.51 3.98 -13.46
N ARG A 53 -13.26 3.78 -13.01
CA ARG A 53 -12.17 4.77 -12.97
C ARG A 53 -12.51 6.05 -12.19
N LYS A 54 -13.50 5.98 -11.29
CA LYS A 54 -13.88 7.07 -10.38
C LYS A 54 -12.99 7.11 -9.13
N ARG A 55 -12.38 5.98 -8.78
CA ARG A 55 -11.45 5.84 -7.65
C ARG A 55 -10.16 5.14 -8.08
N LYS A 56 -9.07 5.39 -7.37
CA LYS A 56 -7.80 4.68 -7.53
C LYS A 56 -7.63 3.67 -6.41
N MET A 57 -7.10 2.51 -6.77
CA MET A 57 -6.79 1.45 -5.83
C MET A 57 -5.30 1.45 -5.52
N SER A 58 -4.93 2.02 -4.39
CA SER A 58 -3.54 2.13 -3.93
C SER A 58 -3.08 0.84 -3.27
N GLY A 59 -1.80 0.50 -3.39
CA GLY A 59 -1.21 -0.68 -2.74
C GLY A 59 -1.42 -2.01 -3.45
N PHE A 60 -2.12 -2.01 -4.60
CA PHE A 60 -2.38 -3.21 -5.40
C PHE A 60 -1.64 -3.21 -6.72
N GLY A 61 -1.11 -4.38 -7.10
CA GLY A 61 -0.26 -4.57 -8.27
C GLY A 61 1.18 -4.12 -8.06
N HIS A 62 2.10 -4.68 -8.83
CA HIS A 62 3.50 -4.30 -8.81
C HIS A 62 4.05 -4.27 -10.23
N ARG A 63 4.88 -3.27 -10.57
CA ARG A 63 5.46 -3.15 -11.92
C ARG A 63 6.36 -4.32 -12.33
N VAL A 64 6.77 -5.16 -11.37
CA VAL A 64 7.79 -6.21 -11.54
C VAL A 64 7.20 -7.57 -11.14
N TYR A 65 6.61 -7.67 -9.95
CA TYR A 65 5.94 -8.89 -9.52
C TYR A 65 4.58 -9.02 -10.21
N LYS A 66 4.42 -10.05 -11.05
CA LYS A 66 3.20 -10.29 -11.84
C LYS A 66 2.08 -10.95 -11.04
N ASN A 67 2.43 -11.80 -10.07
CA ASN A 67 1.46 -12.65 -9.38
C ASN A 67 1.30 -12.29 -7.90
N TYR A 68 2.41 -12.12 -7.17
CA TYR A 68 2.38 -11.82 -5.74
C TYR A 68 3.69 -11.16 -5.31
N ASP A 69 3.62 -10.16 -4.44
CA ASP A 69 4.79 -9.51 -3.87
C ASP A 69 5.31 -10.33 -2.67
N PRO A 70 6.53 -10.92 -2.73
CA PRO A 70 7.04 -11.75 -1.65
C PRO A 70 7.19 -11.00 -0.31
N ARG A 71 7.31 -9.67 -0.34
CA ARG A 71 7.40 -8.84 0.87
C ARG A 71 6.07 -8.77 1.60
N ALA A 72 4.95 -8.85 0.89
CA ALA A 72 3.62 -8.84 1.48
C ALA A 72 3.42 -10.02 2.44
N LYS A 73 4.00 -11.20 2.13
CA LYS A 73 3.94 -12.38 3.01
C LYS A 73 4.61 -12.15 4.36
N VAL A 74 5.79 -11.51 4.35
CA VAL A 74 6.55 -11.23 5.57
C VAL A 74 5.84 -10.17 6.39
N ILE A 75 5.39 -9.08 5.75
CA ILE A 75 4.67 -7.99 6.42
C ILE A 75 3.35 -8.48 7.02
N LYS A 76 2.61 -9.35 6.31
CA LYS A 76 1.35 -9.92 6.81
C LYS A 76 1.54 -10.72 8.10
N LYS A 77 2.56 -11.57 8.15
CA LYS A 77 2.91 -12.32 9.36
C LYS A 77 3.22 -11.38 10.53
N LEU A 78 4.01 -10.34 10.28
CA LEU A 78 4.34 -9.34 11.31
C LEU A 78 3.08 -8.57 11.77
N ALA A 79 2.19 -8.21 10.86
CA ALA A 79 0.93 -7.53 11.20
C ALA A 79 0.02 -8.41 12.08
N GLU A 80 -0.06 -9.72 11.80
CA GLU A 80 -0.79 -10.69 12.64
C GLU A 80 -0.16 -10.83 14.04
N GLU A 81 1.18 -10.92 14.11
CA GLU A 81 1.91 -10.97 15.39
C GLU A 81 1.66 -9.71 16.23
N VAL A 82 1.79 -8.53 15.64
CA VAL A 82 1.51 -7.26 16.33
C VAL A 82 0.05 -7.19 16.79
N SER A 83 -0.90 -7.54 15.92
CA SER A 83 -2.33 -7.54 16.24
C SER A 83 -2.70 -8.47 17.39
N SER A 84 -1.96 -9.58 17.57
CA SER A 84 -2.16 -10.49 18.70
C SER A 84 -1.76 -9.89 20.05
N ILE A 85 -0.87 -8.89 20.05
CA ILE A 85 -0.36 -8.22 21.25
C ILE A 85 -1.20 -6.98 21.58
N VAL A 86 -1.48 -6.15 20.57
CA VAL A 86 -2.11 -4.83 20.78
C VAL A 86 -3.61 -4.80 20.49
N GLY A 87 -4.16 -5.90 19.95
CA GLY A 87 -5.53 -5.96 19.44
C GLY A 87 -5.61 -5.69 17.93
N ARG A 88 -6.75 -6.03 17.33
CA ARG A 88 -7.00 -5.85 15.89
C ARG A 88 -7.60 -4.47 15.60
N ASP A 89 -7.02 -3.80 14.61
CA ASP A 89 -7.59 -2.58 14.01
C ASP A 89 -8.68 -2.95 12.99
N PRO A 90 -9.88 -2.35 13.02
CA PRO A 90 -10.92 -2.56 12.01
C PRO A 90 -10.44 -2.35 10.56
N LEU A 91 -9.48 -1.45 10.32
CA LEU A 91 -8.91 -1.21 9.00
C LEU A 91 -8.08 -2.39 8.50
N ILE A 92 -7.49 -3.20 9.39
CA ILE A 92 -6.78 -4.43 9.02
C ILE A 92 -7.77 -5.45 8.46
N GLU A 93 -8.96 -5.57 9.05
CA GLU A 93 -10.00 -6.49 8.56
C GLU A 93 -10.51 -6.07 7.17
N VAL A 94 -10.72 -4.76 6.96
CA VAL A 94 -11.05 -4.21 5.63
C VAL A 94 -9.94 -4.51 4.62
N ALA A 95 -8.66 -4.35 5.00
CA ALA A 95 -7.53 -4.63 4.13
C ALA A 95 -7.43 -6.13 3.76
N ILE A 96 -7.66 -7.03 4.72
CA ILE A 96 -7.66 -8.48 4.51
C ILE A 96 -8.78 -8.89 3.56
N ASP A 97 -9.99 -8.37 3.75
CA ASP A 97 -11.11 -8.70 2.87
C ASP A 97 -10.95 -8.11 1.47
N LEU A 98 -10.35 -6.91 1.36
CA LEU A 98 -9.98 -6.31 0.08
C LEU A 98 -8.89 -7.11 -0.66
N GLU A 99 -7.96 -7.75 0.07
CA GLU A 99 -6.93 -8.63 -0.51
C GLU A 99 -7.52 -9.94 -1.07
N LYS A 100 -8.55 -10.51 -0.42
CA LYS A 100 -9.18 -11.78 -0.83
C LYS A 100 -9.92 -11.70 -2.17
N LEU A 101 -10.24 -10.48 -2.63
CA LEU A 101 -11.02 -10.31 -3.84
C LEU A 101 -10.15 -10.59 -5.07
N PRO A 102 -10.61 -11.42 -6.02
CA PRO A 102 -9.84 -11.76 -7.21
C PRO A 102 -9.67 -10.51 -8.07
N TYR A 103 -8.40 -10.10 -8.26
CA TYR A 103 -8.03 -9.06 -9.21
C TYR A 103 -8.02 -9.63 -10.62
N GLN A 104 -9.09 -9.37 -11.37
CA GLN A 104 -9.09 -9.38 -12.84
C GLN A 104 -9.81 -8.14 -13.36
#